data_AF-A0A7Y2F7T6-F1
#
_entry.id   AF-A0A7Y2F7T6-F1
#
_cell.length_a   1.000
_cell.length_b   1.000
_cell.length_c   1.000
_cell.angle_alpha   90.00
_cell.angle_beta   90.00
_cell.angle_gamma   90.00
#
_symmetry.space_group_name_H-M   'P 1'
#
loop_
_entity.id
_entity.type
_entity.pdbx_description
1 polymer ?
#
loop_
_entity_poly.entity_id
_entity_poly.type
_entity_poly.pdbx_seq_one_letter_code
_entity_poly.pdbx_strand_id
1 'polypeptide(L)'
;MSNDSFHFDTSQNAKPISIVEGIRLAKQSGKGMGAMVREITKLRFGLGRLRPDEYFMYGLYDDNRYTPEAKLSFLSQDQNLLVSPWATFAKDKPLLTATLTGLGLPTPETQAIVHASRTFAGAAALRNREDVCRFLRQEARYPIFGKPFDSACSMGTAKINGYDRENDAVLIGGDQLIPIDGFADMIESLGQDYLFQTLMLPHDEIAKLIGPSVSSVRMFVISDEDGCSLFRAAWKIPSNANSADNFWRVGNMLAGIDVETGRIVKTLVRTETGSTVPIDAHPVTGADFNDMVFPMWDQMRSTVLAAAVNLPNCHFQGWDVALTDRGPVLVELEGDGGNPIMEQLCFESGLLTERYKRVVQWAQKKKDNEQSQLRAQNRSQMKNSLAALVITPQTNAKKGDAETVENSADSANHVSAAVTAPVSPLATPESSSVNS
;
A
#
# COMPACT_ATOMS: atom_id res chain seq x y z
N MET A 1 -9.38 20.17 -27.48
CA MET A 1 -10.52 19.99 -26.56
C MET A 1 -10.52 18.51 -26.19
N SER A 2 -9.76 18.16 -25.15
CA SER A 2 -9.72 16.80 -24.58
C SER A 2 -10.88 16.69 -23.61
N ASN A 3 -11.76 15.71 -23.83
CA ASN A 3 -12.76 15.29 -22.84
C ASN A 3 -12.03 14.59 -21.69
N ASP A 4 -11.45 15.35 -20.76
CA ASP A 4 -11.00 14.86 -19.46
C ASP A 4 -12.23 14.73 -18.54
N SER A 5 -13.11 13.78 -18.83
CA SER A 5 -14.23 13.46 -17.94
C SER A 5 -13.73 12.65 -16.75
N PHE A 6 -13.32 13.32 -15.67
CA PHE A 6 -12.98 12.70 -14.40
C PHE A 6 -14.25 12.25 -13.67
N HIS A 7 -14.32 10.98 -13.29
CA HIS A 7 -15.36 10.43 -12.41
C HIS A 7 -14.79 10.32 -10.99
N PHE A 8 -15.59 10.68 -9.98
CA PHE A 8 -15.37 10.21 -8.60
C PHE A 8 -15.35 8.68 -8.64
N ASP A 9 -14.18 8.08 -8.54
CA ASP A 9 -14.01 6.68 -8.90
C ASP A 9 -14.58 5.76 -7.81
N THR A 10 -15.71 5.12 -8.12
CA THR A 10 -16.45 4.23 -7.22
C THR A 10 -16.63 2.82 -7.79
N SER A 11 -16.06 2.49 -8.96
CA SER A 11 -16.34 1.21 -9.63
C SER A 11 -15.08 0.46 -10.08
N GLN A 12 -14.92 -0.79 -9.62
CA GLN A 12 -13.99 -1.76 -10.21
C GLN A 12 -14.66 -2.48 -11.38
N ASN A 13 -14.36 -2.08 -12.62
CA ASN A 13 -14.79 -2.79 -13.83
C ASN A 13 -13.61 -3.53 -14.49
N ALA A 14 -12.93 -4.40 -13.74
CA ALA A 14 -11.92 -5.29 -14.32
C ALA A 14 -12.60 -6.54 -14.90
N LYS A 15 -12.55 -6.73 -16.23
CA LYS A 15 -13.01 -7.98 -16.85
C LYS A 15 -12.05 -9.13 -16.46
N PRO A 16 -12.57 -10.28 -15.99
CA PRO A 16 -11.74 -11.43 -15.68
C PRO A 16 -11.11 -11.99 -16.95
N ILE A 17 -9.87 -12.49 -16.83
CA ILE A 17 -9.12 -13.08 -17.94
C ILE A 17 -9.83 -14.36 -18.40
N SER A 18 -10.06 -14.47 -19.71
CA SER A 18 -10.72 -15.64 -20.30
C SER A 18 -9.78 -16.85 -20.32
N ILE A 19 -10.08 -17.85 -19.49
CA ILE A 19 -9.37 -19.15 -19.51
C ILE A 19 -9.46 -19.82 -20.89
N VAL A 20 -10.60 -19.65 -21.58
CA VAL A 20 -10.81 -20.21 -22.93
C VAL A 20 -9.81 -19.62 -23.91
N GLU A 21 -9.60 -18.30 -23.85
CA GLU A 21 -8.61 -17.63 -24.69
C GLU A 21 -7.19 -18.06 -24.32
N GLY A 22 -6.90 -18.21 -23.02
CA GLY A 22 -5.64 -18.76 -22.55
C GLY A 22 -5.32 -20.14 -23.12
N ILE A 23 -6.31 -21.06 -23.14
CA ILE A 23 -6.17 -22.39 -23.74
C ILE A 23 -5.93 -22.30 -25.25
N ARG A 24 -6.62 -21.37 -25.93
CA ARG A 24 -6.45 -21.16 -27.38
C ARG A 24 -5.01 -20.73 -27.69
N LEU A 25 -4.50 -19.72 -26.98
CA LEU A 25 -3.12 -19.24 -27.15
C LEU A 25 -2.10 -20.32 -26.83
N ALA A 26 -2.32 -21.09 -25.75
CA ALA A 26 -1.44 -22.20 -25.40
C ALA A 26 -1.40 -23.30 -26.47
N LYS A 27 -2.52 -23.60 -27.12
CA LYS A 27 -2.54 -24.53 -28.26
C LYS A 27 -1.79 -23.96 -29.46
N GLN A 28 -1.91 -22.66 -29.72
CA GLN A 28 -1.18 -21.98 -30.79
C GLN A 28 0.34 -21.98 -30.56
N SER A 29 0.80 -21.92 -29.31
CA SER A 29 2.22 -22.07 -28.95
C SER A 29 2.73 -23.52 -28.99
N GLY A 30 1.89 -24.48 -29.41
CA GLY A 30 2.25 -25.90 -29.48
C GLY A 30 2.13 -26.67 -28.17
N LYS A 31 1.57 -26.08 -27.11
CA LYS A 31 1.43 -26.74 -25.80
C LYS A 31 0.30 -27.78 -25.82
N GLY A 32 0.65 -29.03 -25.52
CA GLY A 32 -0.34 -30.12 -25.40
C GLY A 32 -1.22 -30.02 -24.15
N MET A 33 -2.50 -30.41 -24.25
CA MET A 33 -3.47 -30.34 -23.14
C MET A 33 -3.00 -31.07 -21.87
N GLY A 34 -2.46 -32.29 -22.00
CA GLY A 34 -1.97 -33.06 -20.85
C GLY A 34 -0.76 -32.41 -20.17
N ALA A 35 0.11 -31.78 -20.96
CA ALA A 35 1.25 -31.03 -20.40
C ALA A 35 0.77 -29.79 -19.63
N MET A 36 -0.22 -29.06 -20.14
CA MET A 36 -0.82 -27.92 -19.44
C MET A 36 -1.44 -28.34 -18.10
N VAL A 37 -2.26 -29.39 -18.09
CA VAL A 37 -2.89 -29.88 -16.85
C VAL A 37 -1.82 -30.23 -15.82
N ARG A 38 -0.78 -30.96 -16.21
CA ARG A 38 0.34 -31.31 -15.33
C ARG A 38 1.07 -30.09 -14.77
N GLU A 39 1.35 -29.09 -15.61
CA GLU A 39 2.02 -27.87 -15.16
C GLU A 39 1.16 -27.04 -14.22
N ILE A 40 -0.11 -26.82 -14.56
CA ILE A 40 -1.06 -26.11 -13.71
C ILE A 40 -1.19 -26.81 -12.35
N THR A 41 -1.31 -28.15 -12.33
CA THR A 41 -1.34 -28.92 -11.08
C THR A 41 -0.04 -28.74 -10.28
N LYS A 42 1.12 -28.85 -10.93
CA LYS A 42 2.43 -28.68 -10.26
C LYS A 42 2.57 -27.28 -9.65
N LEU A 43 2.19 -26.24 -10.37
CA LEU A 43 2.29 -24.85 -9.92
C LEU A 43 1.28 -24.54 -8.79
N ARG A 44 0.07 -25.09 -8.88
CA ARG A 44 -0.99 -24.92 -7.87
C ARG A 44 -0.64 -25.55 -6.53
N PHE A 45 0.03 -26.69 -6.53
CA PHE A 45 0.45 -27.39 -5.31
C PHE A 45 1.90 -27.07 -4.88
N GLY A 46 2.61 -26.24 -5.64
CA GLY A 46 3.91 -25.71 -5.29
C GLY A 46 3.84 -24.56 -4.28
N LEU A 47 5.01 -24.02 -3.91
CA LEU A 47 5.13 -22.93 -2.95
C LEU A 47 4.35 -21.67 -3.37
N GLY A 48 4.32 -21.37 -4.68
CA GLY A 48 3.66 -20.19 -5.23
C GLY A 48 2.14 -20.27 -5.32
N ARG A 49 1.56 -21.47 -5.24
CA ARG A 49 0.11 -21.72 -5.31
C ARG A 49 -0.64 -21.05 -6.46
N LEU A 50 -0.02 -20.94 -7.64
CA LEU A 50 -0.60 -20.28 -8.80
C LEU A 50 -1.97 -20.87 -9.18
N ARG A 51 -2.90 -19.97 -9.51
CA ARG A 51 -4.20 -20.34 -10.05
C ARG A 51 -4.11 -20.59 -11.57
N PRO A 52 -5.07 -21.35 -12.14
CA PRO A 52 -5.09 -21.58 -13.58
C PRO A 52 -5.19 -20.31 -14.43
N ASP A 53 -5.97 -19.31 -14.00
CA ASP A 53 -6.07 -18.01 -14.68
C ASP A 53 -4.73 -17.27 -14.70
N GLU A 54 -3.97 -17.35 -13.60
CA GLU A 54 -2.64 -16.74 -13.51
C GLU A 54 -1.62 -17.43 -14.43
N TYR A 55 -1.68 -18.75 -14.56
CA TYR A 55 -0.85 -19.50 -15.51
C TYR A 55 -1.02 -19.00 -16.95
N PHE A 56 -2.26 -18.74 -17.37
CA PHE A 56 -2.55 -18.18 -18.69
C PHE A 56 -2.20 -16.70 -18.79
N MET A 57 -2.48 -15.91 -17.74
CA MET A 57 -2.16 -14.49 -17.66
C MET A 57 -0.66 -14.21 -17.87
N TYR A 58 0.21 -14.96 -17.21
CA TYR A 58 1.66 -14.81 -17.35
C TYR A 58 2.21 -15.46 -18.63
N GLY A 59 1.39 -16.24 -19.35
CA GLY A 59 1.81 -16.97 -20.55
C GLY A 59 2.74 -18.15 -20.25
N LEU A 60 2.63 -18.79 -19.07
CA LEU A 60 3.56 -19.85 -18.64
C LEU A 60 3.47 -21.14 -19.48
N TYR A 61 2.52 -21.22 -20.40
CA TYR A 61 2.43 -22.30 -21.38
C TYR A 61 3.49 -22.20 -22.49
N ASP A 62 4.12 -21.05 -22.69
CA ASP A 62 5.12 -20.86 -23.72
C ASP A 62 6.49 -21.38 -23.26
N ASP A 63 6.87 -22.57 -23.76
CA ASP A 63 8.12 -23.24 -23.43
C ASP A 63 9.34 -22.62 -24.13
N ASN A 64 9.14 -21.79 -25.17
CA ASN A 64 10.23 -21.03 -25.77
C ASN A 64 10.61 -19.83 -24.91
N ARG A 65 9.65 -19.33 -24.12
CA ARG A 65 9.80 -18.18 -23.25
C ARG A 65 10.28 -18.54 -21.85
N TYR A 66 9.73 -19.60 -21.26
CA TYR A 66 10.02 -19.96 -19.86
C TYR A 66 10.61 -21.35 -19.70
N THR A 67 11.73 -21.43 -18.98
CA THR A 67 12.25 -22.71 -18.47
C THR A 67 11.33 -23.27 -17.38
N PRO A 68 11.35 -24.60 -17.13
CA PRO A 68 10.61 -25.20 -16.02
C PRO A 68 10.90 -24.56 -14.66
N GLU A 69 12.14 -24.14 -14.43
CA GLU A 69 12.58 -23.48 -13.20
C GLU A 69 12.01 -22.07 -13.08
N ALA A 70 12.00 -21.30 -14.18
CA ALA A 70 11.42 -19.97 -14.21
C ALA A 70 9.92 -20.02 -13.89
N LYS A 71 9.17 -20.99 -14.42
CA LYS A 71 7.74 -21.16 -14.11
C LYS A 71 7.47 -21.36 -12.61
N LEU A 72 8.35 -22.10 -11.92
CA LEU A 72 8.22 -22.36 -10.48
C LEU A 72 8.52 -21.13 -9.60
N SER A 73 9.06 -20.06 -10.18
CA SER A 73 9.37 -18.83 -9.46
C SER A 73 8.15 -17.91 -9.25
N PHE A 74 7.03 -18.16 -9.93
CA PHE A 74 5.84 -17.32 -9.86
C PHE A 74 5.02 -17.55 -8.59
N LEU A 75 4.54 -16.45 -8.01
CA LEU A 75 3.74 -16.38 -6.80
C LEU A 75 2.32 -15.93 -7.15
N SER A 76 1.31 -16.60 -6.60
CA SER A 76 -0.09 -16.21 -6.73
C SER A 76 -0.39 -14.94 -5.95
N GLN A 77 -1.30 -14.11 -6.45
CA GLN A 77 -1.78 -12.93 -5.73
C GLN A 77 -2.45 -13.25 -4.38
N ASP A 78 -3.00 -14.46 -4.22
CA ASP A 78 -3.68 -14.87 -2.99
C ASP A 78 -2.70 -15.49 -1.98
N GLN A 79 -1.42 -15.59 -2.34
CA GLN A 79 -0.41 -16.27 -1.56
C GLN A 79 0.52 -15.28 -0.86
N ASN A 80 0.11 -14.84 0.32
CA ASN A 80 0.96 -14.04 1.20
C ASN A 80 1.85 -14.94 2.08
N LEU A 81 3.15 -14.97 1.79
CA LEU A 81 4.13 -15.77 2.52
C LEU A 81 4.83 -15.00 3.65
N LEU A 82 4.75 -13.67 3.66
CA LEU A 82 5.48 -12.80 4.57
C LEU A 82 4.52 -11.84 5.26
N VAL A 83 4.15 -12.20 6.49
CA VAL A 83 3.28 -11.35 7.32
C VAL A 83 4.14 -10.32 8.06
N SER A 84 3.69 -9.07 8.03
CA SER A 84 4.39 -7.95 8.63
C SER A 84 3.43 -7.09 9.46
N PRO A 85 3.83 -6.58 10.64
CA PRO A 85 3.02 -5.62 11.39
C PRO A 85 2.80 -4.32 10.60
N TRP A 86 3.68 -4.02 9.64
CA TRP A 86 3.58 -2.84 8.79
C TRP A 86 2.45 -2.91 7.78
N ALA A 87 1.94 -4.10 7.46
CA ALA A 87 0.82 -4.24 6.52
C ALA A 87 -0.46 -3.53 7.02
N THR A 88 -0.68 -3.50 8.34
CA THR A 88 -1.79 -2.74 8.94
C THR A 88 -1.44 -1.27 9.09
N PHE A 89 -0.23 -0.97 9.58
CA PHE A 89 0.22 0.41 9.78
C PHE A 89 0.21 1.22 8.47
N ALA A 90 0.70 0.64 7.38
CA ALA A 90 0.85 1.34 6.11
C ALA A 90 -0.50 1.67 5.42
N LYS A 91 -1.58 0.98 5.80
CA LYS A 91 -2.94 1.35 5.36
C LYS A 91 -3.41 2.67 5.93
N ASP A 92 -2.89 3.09 7.09
CA ASP A 92 -3.15 4.41 7.65
C ASP A 92 -2.23 5.45 7.00
N LYS A 93 -2.67 5.98 5.85
CA LYS A 93 -1.86 6.91 5.04
C LYS A 93 -1.38 8.13 5.84
N PRO A 94 -2.18 8.78 6.71
CA PRO A 94 -1.66 9.89 7.51
C PRO A 94 -0.60 9.47 8.55
N LEU A 95 -0.72 8.31 9.21
CA LEU A 95 0.34 7.84 10.13
C LEU A 95 1.62 7.49 9.38
N LEU A 96 1.50 6.81 8.24
CA LEU A 96 2.63 6.54 7.36
C LEU A 96 3.31 7.84 6.93
N THR A 97 2.53 8.81 6.44
CA THR A 97 3.03 10.12 6.01
C THR A 97 3.73 10.84 7.17
N ALA A 98 3.12 10.89 8.35
CA ALA A 98 3.71 11.53 9.53
C ALA A 98 5.05 10.89 9.94
N THR A 99 5.14 9.55 9.85
CA THR A 99 6.37 8.81 10.17
C THR A 99 7.47 9.11 9.18
N LEU A 100 7.17 9.06 7.88
CA LEU A 100 8.15 9.36 6.83
C LEU A 100 8.59 10.83 6.89
N THR A 101 7.68 11.77 7.09
CA THR A 101 8.01 13.20 7.29
C THR A 101 8.89 13.39 8.52
N GLY A 102 8.61 12.69 9.63
CA GLY A 102 9.43 12.73 10.85
C GLY A 102 10.85 12.17 10.66
N LEU A 103 11.04 11.26 9.69
CA LEU A 103 12.35 10.76 9.25
C LEU A 103 13.03 11.69 8.24
N GLY A 104 12.44 12.83 7.90
CA GLY A 104 12.96 13.76 6.89
C GLY A 104 12.84 13.26 5.46
N LEU A 105 11.95 12.29 5.20
CA LEU A 105 11.75 11.69 3.89
C LEU A 105 10.68 12.43 3.08
N PRO A 106 10.81 12.49 1.75
CA PRO A 106 9.87 13.22 0.89
C PRO A 106 8.53 12.50 0.80
N THR A 107 7.47 13.20 1.19
CA THR A 107 6.07 12.74 1.14
C THR A 107 5.17 13.81 0.51
N PRO A 108 3.96 13.45 0.06
CA PRO A 108 2.99 14.45 -0.38
C PRO A 108 2.61 15.37 0.78
N GLU A 109 2.52 16.67 0.52
CA GLU A 109 2.17 17.66 1.54
C GLU A 109 0.69 17.54 1.90
N THR A 110 0.39 17.17 3.15
CA THR A 110 -0.99 17.14 3.67
C THR A 110 -1.43 18.56 4.07
N GLN A 111 -2.50 19.05 3.45
CA GLN A 111 -3.09 20.36 3.79
C GLN A 111 -4.20 20.23 4.85
N ALA A 112 -4.98 19.14 4.82
CA ALA A 112 -6.05 18.91 5.78
C ALA A 112 -6.37 17.42 5.93
N ILE A 113 -6.95 17.06 7.08
CA ILE A 113 -7.55 15.74 7.32
C ILE A 113 -8.98 15.90 7.84
N VAL A 114 -9.88 15.05 7.34
CA VAL A 114 -11.26 14.89 7.81
C VAL A 114 -11.27 13.69 8.74
N HIS A 115 -11.39 13.94 10.04
CA HIS A 115 -11.44 12.91 11.08
C HIS A 115 -12.01 13.48 12.38
N ALA A 116 -12.76 12.68 13.14
CA ALA A 116 -13.43 13.12 14.38
C ALA A 116 -12.46 13.64 15.49
N SER A 117 -11.33 12.95 15.72
CA SER A 117 -10.38 13.29 16.80
C SER A 117 -8.93 13.53 16.36
N ARG A 118 -8.41 12.79 15.38
CA ARG A 118 -7.00 12.85 14.95
C ARG A 118 -6.59 14.21 14.39
N THR A 119 -5.32 14.53 14.51
CA THR A 119 -4.67 15.71 13.93
C THR A 119 -3.46 15.28 13.10
N PHE A 120 -2.99 16.16 12.24
CA PHE A 120 -1.75 15.99 11.49
C PHE A 120 -0.97 17.31 11.54
N ALA A 121 0.32 17.24 11.83
CA ALA A 121 1.13 18.43 12.03
C ALA A 121 1.19 19.28 10.75
N GLY A 122 0.87 20.57 10.85
CA GLY A 122 0.84 21.49 9.71
C GLY A 122 -0.40 21.39 8.80
N ALA A 123 -1.37 20.53 9.14
CA ALA A 123 -2.61 20.37 8.39
C ALA A 123 -3.85 20.82 9.18
N ALA A 124 -4.88 21.32 8.50
CA ALA A 124 -6.16 21.62 9.12
C ALA A 124 -6.87 20.33 9.57
N ALA A 125 -7.45 20.36 10.78
CA ALA A 125 -8.23 19.24 11.31
C ALA A 125 -9.72 19.53 11.12
N LEU A 126 -10.32 18.88 10.13
CA LEU A 126 -11.72 19.05 9.74
C LEU A 126 -12.57 18.02 10.47
N ARG A 127 -13.50 18.46 11.31
CA ARG A 127 -14.25 17.59 12.24
C ARG A 127 -15.61 17.18 11.73
N ASN A 128 -16.15 17.97 10.81
CA ASN A 128 -17.50 17.83 10.30
C ASN A 128 -17.56 18.39 8.88
N ARG A 129 -18.74 18.23 8.29
CA ARG A 129 -19.11 18.78 7.00
C ARG A 129 -18.83 20.27 6.87
N GLU A 130 -19.17 21.07 7.87
CA GLU A 130 -18.99 22.52 7.85
C GLU A 130 -17.51 22.91 7.75
N ASP A 131 -16.63 22.18 8.44
CA ASP A 131 -15.18 22.36 8.34
C ASP A 131 -14.67 22.03 6.95
N VAL A 132 -15.18 20.98 6.31
CA VAL A 132 -14.83 20.65 4.91
C VAL A 132 -15.24 21.78 3.98
N CYS A 133 -16.48 22.26 4.09
CA CYS A 133 -16.96 23.37 3.27
C CYS A 133 -16.14 24.66 3.50
N ARG A 134 -15.83 24.98 4.76
CA ARG A 134 -14.97 26.13 5.12
C ARG A 134 -13.58 26.00 4.51
N PHE A 135 -12.94 24.84 4.68
CA PHE A 135 -11.60 24.58 4.16
C PHE A 135 -11.54 24.78 2.64
N LEU A 136 -12.47 24.17 1.90
CA LEU A 136 -12.52 24.28 0.44
C LEU A 136 -12.76 25.71 -0.06
N ARG A 137 -13.54 26.52 0.66
CA ARG A 137 -13.83 27.92 0.28
C ARG A 137 -12.69 28.89 0.64
N GLN A 138 -11.96 28.64 1.72
CA GLN A 138 -11.15 29.69 2.37
C GLN A 138 -9.69 29.32 2.63
N GLU A 139 -9.35 28.03 2.77
CA GLU A 139 -8.05 27.60 3.31
C GLU A 139 -7.26 26.70 2.35
N ALA A 140 -7.95 25.99 1.45
CA ALA A 140 -7.33 25.13 0.46
C ALA A 140 -6.40 25.91 -0.48
N ARG A 141 -5.15 25.44 -0.61
CA ARG A 141 -4.19 25.96 -1.59
C ARG A 141 -4.25 25.08 -2.84
N TYR A 142 -5.11 25.49 -3.78
CA TYR A 142 -5.34 24.76 -5.03
C TYR A 142 -4.12 24.81 -5.98
N PRO A 143 -3.92 23.77 -6.81
CA PRO A 143 -4.71 22.54 -6.88
C PRO A 143 -4.39 21.56 -5.74
N ILE A 144 -5.41 20.82 -5.30
CA ILE A 144 -5.29 19.79 -4.25
C ILE A 144 -5.78 18.42 -4.75
N PHE A 145 -5.36 17.36 -4.06
CA PHE A 145 -5.77 15.99 -4.27
C PHE A 145 -6.41 15.43 -3.00
N GLY A 146 -7.62 14.90 -3.13
CA GLY A 146 -8.35 14.24 -2.06
C GLY A 146 -8.27 12.72 -2.16
N LYS A 147 -8.12 12.02 -1.02
CA LYS A 147 -8.26 10.56 -0.95
C LYS A 147 -8.70 10.06 0.44
N PRO A 148 -9.35 8.88 0.53
CA PRO A 148 -9.58 8.23 1.82
C PRO A 148 -8.28 7.77 2.50
N PHE A 149 -8.31 7.67 3.83
CA PHE A 149 -7.16 7.21 4.63
C PHE A 149 -6.69 5.82 4.21
N ASP A 150 -7.59 4.86 4.05
CA ASP A 150 -7.29 3.45 3.88
C ASP A 150 -7.75 2.86 2.53
N SER A 151 -8.19 3.69 1.58
CA SER A 151 -8.63 3.17 0.28
C SER A 151 -7.47 2.55 -0.52
N ALA A 152 -7.76 1.43 -1.16
CA ALA A 152 -6.92 0.82 -2.18
C ALA A 152 -7.52 1.13 -3.58
N CYS A 153 -6.71 1.00 -4.63
CA CYS A 153 -7.14 1.13 -6.02
C CYS A 153 -7.69 2.52 -6.43
N SER A 154 -7.29 3.58 -5.73
CA SER A 154 -7.69 4.98 -6.02
C SER A 154 -9.20 5.27 -5.91
N MET A 155 -9.96 4.42 -5.22
CA MET A 155 -11.39 4.67 -4.99
C MET A 155 -11.59 5.87 -4.06
N GLY A 156 -12.59 6.70 -4.39
CA GLY A 156 -12.92 7.93 -3.66
C GLY A 156 -11.91 9.06 -3.80
N THR A 157 -10.98 8.98 -4.76
CA THR A 157 -10.00 10.05 -5.00
C THR A 157 -10.59 11.21 -5.79
N ALA A 158 -10.07 12.42 -5.59
CA ALA A 158 -10.51 13.62 -6.29
C ALA A 158 -9.34 14.55 -6.62
N LYS A 159 -9.20 14.95 -7.89
CA LYS A 159 -8.30 16.06 -8.28
C LYS A 159 -9.11 17.35 -8.32
N ILE A 160 -8.78 18.29 -7.44
CA ILE A 160 -9.51 19.53 -7.25
C ILE A 160 -8.64 20.69 -7.72
N ASN A 161 -9.01 21.27 -8.85
CA ASN A 161 -8.26 22.30 -9.56
C ASN A 161 -8.43 23.70 -8.93
N GLY A 162 -9.56 23.96 -8.28
CA GLY A 162 -9.89 25.28 -7.78
C GLY A 162 -11.24 25.35 -7.08
N TYR A 163 -11.55 26.54 -6.59
CA TYR A 163 -12.86 26.93 -6.07
C TYR A 163 -13.45 28.03 -6.95
N ASP A 164 -14.66 27.81 -7.43
CA ASP A 164 -15.46 28.80 -8.15
C ASP A 164 -16.43 29.50 -7.18
N ARG A 165 -16.17 30.79 -6.95
CA ARG A 165 -16.94 31.61 -6.02
C ARG A 165 -18.33 31.99 -6.54
N GLU A 166 -18.51 32.06 -7.84
CA GLU A 166 -19.80 32.45 -8.43
C GLU A 166 -20.85 31.35 -8.23
N ASN A 167 -20.44 30.10 -8.45
CA ASN A 167 -21.29 28.92 -8.35
C ASN A 167 -21.19 28.20 -6.99
N ASP A 168 -20.36 28.69 -6.08
CA ASP A 168 -20.00 28.06 -4.81
C ASP A 168 -19.66 26.56 -4.95
N ALA A 169 -18.74 26.27 -5.87
CA ALA A 169 -18.43 24.92 -6.34
C ALA A 169 -16.93 24.67 -6.43
N VAL A 170 -16.50 23.43 -6.24
CA VAL A 170 -15.14 23.00 -6.58
C VAL A 170 -15.05 22.65 -8.06
N LEU A 171 -13.92 22.99 -8.68
CA LEU A 171 -13.54 22.59 -10.02
C LEU A 171 -12.80 21.24 -9.96
N ILE A 172 -13.39 20.21 -10.52
CA ILE A 172 -12.86 18.84 -10.54
C ILE A 172 -12.45 18.47 -11.96
N GLY A 173 -11.28 17.86 -12.11
CA GLY A 173 -10.85 17.24 -13.38
C GLY A 173 -10.69 18.19 -14.56
N GLY A 174 -10.56 19.50 -14.31
CA GLY A 174 -10.44 20.54 -15.34
C GLY A 174 -11.67 21.43 -15.43
N ASP A 175 -12.85 20.83 -15.63
CA ASP A 175 -14.01 21.60 -16.12
C ASP A 175 -15.31 21.30 -15.33
N GLN A 176 -15.33 20.26 -14.50
CA GLN A 176 -16.54 19.85 -13.79
C GLN A 176 -16.75 20.70 -12.53
N LEU A 177 -17.85 21.43 -12.46
CA LEU A 177 -18.28 22.12 -11.25
C LEU A 177 -19.11 21.18 -10.37
N ILE A 178 -18.69 21.02 -9.13
CA ILE A 178 -19.44 20.30 -8.10
C ILE A 178 -19.70 21.27 -6.94
N PRO A 179 -20.98 21.56 -6.59
CA PRO A 179 -21.29 22.40 -5.44
C PRO A 179 -20.55 21.94 -4.18
N ILE A 180 -20.00 22.88 -3.42
CA ILE A 180 -19.20 22.58 -2.21
C ILE A 180 -19.94 21.63 -1.27
N ASP A 181 -21.21 21.93 -1.04
CA ASP A 181 -22.10 21.13 -0.20
C ASP A 181 -22.26 19.70 -0.73
N GLY A 182 -22.46 19.52 -2.04
CA GLY A 182 -22.54 18.19 -2.65
C GLY A 182 -21.23 17.42 -2.59
N PHE A 183 -20.08 18.11 -2.68
CA PHE A 183 -18.77 17.47 -2.52
C PHE A 183 -18.52 17.01 -1.08
N ALA A 184 -18.92 17.83 -0.09
CA ALA A 184 -18.86 17.44 1.31
C ALA A 184 -19.76 16.23 1.60
N ASP A 185 -20.99 16.21 1.07
CA ASP A 185 -21.91 15.07 1.18
C ASP A 185 -21.31 13.80 0.54
N MET A 186 -20.61 13.93 -0.59
CA MET A 186 -19.90 12.80 -1.22
C MET A 186 -18.81 12.23 -0.30
N ILE A 187 -18.02 13.08 0.36
CA ILE A 187 -17.01 12.62 1.33
C ILE A 187 -17.68 11.91 2.51
N GLU A 188 -18.73 12.49 3.09
CA GLU A 188 -19.46 11.85 4.20
C GLU A 188 -20.06 10.50 3.77
N SER A 189 -20.59 10.41 2.55
CA SER A 189 -21.21 9.20 2.01
C SER A 189 -20.22 8.04 1.82
N LEU A 190 -18.91 8.33 1.70
CA LEU A 190 -17.89 7.28 1.70
C LEU A 190 -17.85 6.52 3.02
N GLY A 191 -18.28 7.16 4.13
CA GLY A 191 -18.19 6.58 5.47
C GLY A 191 -16.75 6.32 5.93
N GLN A 192 -15.79 7.04 5.34
CA GLN A 192 -14.35 6.89 5.58
C GLN A 192 -13.71 8.24 5.91
N ASP A 193 -12.65 8.20 6.72
CA ASP A 193 -11.81 9.37 6.95
C ASP A 193 -11.08 9.78 5.66
N TYR A 194 -10.85 11.08 5.50
CA TYR A 194 -10.42 11.66 4.22
C TYR A 194 -9.22 12.60 4.41
N LEU A 195 -8.33 12.66 3.44
CA LEU A 195 -7.16 13.53 3.46
C LEU A 195 -7.09 14.39 2.20
N PHE A 196 -6.69 15.65 2.38
CA PHE A 196 -6.41 16.58 1.30
C PHE A 196 -4.91 16.89 1.26
N GLN A 197 -4.30 16.68 0.10
CA GLN A 197 -2.89 16.91 -0.16
C GLN A 197 -2.70 17.97 -1.26
N THR A 198 -1.60 18.70 -1.22
CA THR A 198 -1.16 19.50 -2.37
C THR A 198 -1.00 18.59 -3.59
N LEU A 199 -1.56 18.97 -4.73
CA LEU A 199 -1.44 18.17 -5.94
C LEU A 199 0.04 18.11 -6.37
N MET A 200 0.58 16.90 -6.52
CA MET A 200 1.92 16.69 -7.08
C MET A 200 1.91 16.89 -8.59
N LEU A 201 2.98 17.45 -9.12
CA LEU A 201 3.21 17.57 -10.56
C LEU A 201 4.29 16.57 -11.00
N PRO A 202 4.20 16.00 -12.21
CA PRO A 202 5.22 15.09 -12.71
C PRO A 202 6.53 15.84 -12.94
N HIS A 203 7.65 15.14 -12.82
CA HIS A 203 8.93 15.63 -13.28
C HIS A 203 8.90 15.91 -14.80
N ASP A 204 9.59 16.94 -15.27
CA ASP A 204 9.57 17.37 -16.68
C ASP A 204 9.95 16.26 -17.66
N GLU A 205 10.92 15.41 -17.32
CA GLU A 205 11.29 14.28 -18.17
C GLU A 205 10.18 13.22 -18.24
N ILE A 206 9.49 12.96 -17.13
CA ILE A 206 8.34 12.05 -17.13
C ILE A 206 7.20 12.67 -17.95
N ALA A 207 6.97 13.97 -17.79
CA ALA A 207 5.92 14.68 -18.53
C ALA A 207 6.11 14.63 -20.05
N LYS A 208 7.37 14.68 -20.52
CA LYS A 208 7.72 14.51 -21.95
C LYS A 208 7.42 13.10 -22.46
N LEU A 209 7.58 12.09 -21.61
CA LEU A 209 7.38 10.69 -21.98
C LEU A 209 5.91 10.30 -22.03
N ILE A 210 5.11 10.71 -21.05
CA ILE A 210 3.77 10.16 -20.83
C ILE A 210 2.66 11.24 -20.70
N GLY A 211 3.01 12.52 -20.84
CA GLY A 211 2.09 13.63 -20.63
C GLY A 211 2.03 14.12 -19.17
N PRO A 212 1.14 15.06 -18.84
CA PRO A 212 1.17 15.83 -17.59
C PRO A 212 0.70 15.05 -16.34
N SER A 213 0.67 13.72 -16.40
CA SER A 213 0.20 12.86 -15.32
C SER A 213 1.34 12.41 -14.42
N VAL A 214 1.14 12.48 -13.11
CA VAL A 214 2.01 11.80 -12.15
C VAL A 214 1.85 10.28 -12.31
N SER A 215 2.96 9.57 -12.30
CA SER A 215 3.03 8.12 -12.34
C SER A 215 3.93 7.62 -11.21
N SER A 216 3.65 6.42 -10.72
CA SER A 216 4.41 5.77 -9.65
C SER A 216 5.20 4.56 -10.15
N VAL A 217 6.36 4.34 -9.56
CA VAL A 217 7.11 3.09 -9.66
C VAL A 217 6.83 2.28 -8.40
N ARG A 218 6.32 1.06 -8.56
CA ARG A 218 6.28 0.06 -7.50
C ARG A 218 7.67 -0.55 -7.35
N MET A 219 8.28 -0.37 -6.19
CA MET A 219 9.65 -0.80 -5.88
C MET A 219 9.60 -1.80 -4.72
N PHE A 220 9.85 -3.07 -5.03
CA PHE A 220 9.99 -4.11 -4.02
C PHE A 220 11.36 -4.06 -3.37
N VAL A 221 11.37 -4.07 -2.04
CA VAL A 221 12.57 -4.15 -1.21
C VAL A 221 12.55 -5.43 -0.40
N ILE A 222 13.70 -6.11 -0.34
CA ILE A 222 13.95 -7.15 0.66
C ILE A 222 14.88 -6.57 1.72
N SER A 223 14.49 -6.75 2.99
CA SER A 223 15.32 -6.42 4.15
C SER A 223 15.56 -7.68 4.96
N ASP A 224 16.79 -8.17 4.97
CA ASP A 224 17.22 -9.39 5.65
C ASP A 224 18.61 -9.21 6.28
N GLU A 225 19.25 -10.31 6.69
CA GLU A 225 20.59 -10.30 7.27
C GLU A 225 21.68 -9.86 6.29
N ASP A 226 21.43 -10.00 4.98
CA ASP A 226 22.33 -9.56 3.90
C ASP A 226 22.18 -8.04 3.64
N GLY A 227 21.21 -7.38 4.28
CA GLY A 227 20.95 -5.95 4.20
C GLY A 227 19.61 -5.59 3.55
N CYS A 228 19.45 -4.31 3.21
CA CYS A 228 18.24 -3.75 2.62
C CYS A 228 18.52 -3.34 1.17
N SER A 229 17.83 -3.95 0.20
CA SER A 229 18.07 -3.68 -1.22
C SER A 229 16.83 -3.87 -2.08
N LEU A 230 16.80 -3.21 -3.23
CA LEU A 230 15.76 -3.42 -4.24
C LEU A 230 15.77 -4.87 -4.76
N PHE A 231 14.58 -5.37 -5.06
CA PHE A 231 14.33 -6.73 -5.52
C PHE A 231 13.68 -6.78 -6.90
N ARG A 232 12.65 -5.94 -7.11
CA ARG A 232 11.93 -5.77 -8.38
C ARG A 232 11.42 -4.34 -8.44
N ALA A 233 11.23 -3.83 -9.66
CA ALA A 233 10.56 -2.55 -9.86
C ALA A 233 9.70 -2.57 -11.12
N ALA A 234 8.53 -1.94 -11.05
CA ALA A 234 7.63 -1.77 -12.18
C ALA A 234 7.03 -0.36 -12.19
N TRP A 235 7.19 0.35 -13.29
CA TRP A 235 6.62 1.67 -13.50
C TRP A 235 5.19 1.57 -14.04
N LYS A 236 4.25 2.13 -13.28
CA LYS A 236 2.83 2.20 -13.61
C LYS A 236 2.57 3.46 -14.40
N ILE A 237 2.19 3.32 -15.66
CA ILE A 237 2.05 4.45 -16.58
C ILE A 237 0.55 4.64 -16.88
N PRO A 238 -0.06 5.76 -16.46
CA PRO A 238 -1.44 6.06 -16.83
C PRO A 238 -1.54 6.31 -18.35
N SER A 239 -2.62 5.86 -18.96
CA SER A 239 -3.00 6.35 -20.28
C SER A 239 -3.47 7.79 -20.19
N ASN A 240 -3.40 8.55 -21.29
CA ASN A 240 -3.93 9.92 -21.34
C ASN A 240 -5.45 9.98 -21.05
N ALA A 241 -6.18 8.86 -21.14
CA ALA A 241 -7.61 8.80 -20.81
C ALA A 241 -7.87 8.51 -19.32
N ASN A 242 -6.82 8.23 -18.52
CA ASN A 242 -6.94 7.85 -17.12
C ASN A 242 -6.21 8.84 -16.22
N SER A 243 -6.86 9.25 -15.13
CA SER A 243 -6.29 10.15 -14.11
C SER A 243 -5.41 9.42 -13.08
N ALA A 244 -5.44 8.08 -13.06
CA ALA A 244 -4.71 7.24 -12.11
C ALA A 244 -3.99 6.10 -12.83
N ASP A 245 -2.84 5.71 -12.29
CA ASP A 245 -1.88 4.78 -12.91
C ASP A 245 -2.14 3.29 -12.60
N ASN A 246 -3.22 2.95 -11.88
CA ASN A 246 -3.53 1.56 -11.57
C ASN A 246 -3.65 0.70 -12.84
N PHE A 247 -2.85 -0.36 -12.91
CA PHE A 247 -2.66 -1.12 -14.15
C PHE A 247 -3.90 -1.89 -14.64
N TRP A 248 -4.88 -2.14 -13.77
CA TRP A 248 -6.11 -2.85 -14.17
C TRP A 248 -7.00 -2.02 -15.14
N ARG A 249 -6.76 -0.70 -15.25
CA ARG A 249 -7.49 0.16 -16.18
C ARG A 249 -7.05 -0.08 -17.62
N VAL A 250 -8.01 -0.12 -18.53
CA VAL A 250 -7.75 -0.22 -19.97
C VAL A 250 -6.89 0.97 -20.42
N GLY A 251 -5.90 0.69 -21.27
CA GLY A 251 -4.95 1.66 -21.79
C GLY A 251 -3.77 1.96 -20.87
N ASN A 252 -3.87 1.70 -19.57
CA ASN A 252 -2.72 1.86 -18.68
C ASN A 252 -1.62 0.88 -19.06
N MET A 253 -0.38 1.33 -18.88
CA MET A 253 0.81 0.58 -19.21
C MET A 253 1.60 0.24 -17.95
N LEU A 254 2.47 -0.74 -18.08
CA LEU A 254 3.35 -1.21 -17.02
C LEU A 254 4.71 -1.55 -17.62
N ALA A 255 5.77 -0.93 -17.11
CA ALA A 255 7.12 -1.12 -17.58
C ALA A 255 8.00 -1.72 -16.48
N GLY A 256 8.58 -2.89 -16.71
CA GLY A 256 9.56 -3.48 -15.79
C GLY A 256 10.86 -2.68 -15.82
N ILE A 257 11.46 -2.46 -14.66
CA ILE A 257 12.74 -1.76 -14.52
C ILE A 257 13.79 -2.72 -13.94
N ASP A 258 14.93 -2.84 -14.63
CA ASP A 258 16.11 -3.48 -14.06
C ASP A 258 16.63 -2.67 -12.88
N VAL A 259 16.65 -3.27 -11.68
CA VAL A 259 16.89 -2.52 -10.44
C VAL A 259 18.32 -1.99 -10.30
N GLU A 260 19.28 -2.62 -10.97
CA GLU A 260 20.69 -2.23 -10.93
C GLU A 260 20.97 -1.05 -11.87
N THR A 261 20.43 -1.10 -13.08
CA THR A 261 20.74 -0.15 -14.16
C THR A 261 19.68 0.93 -14.37
N GLY A 262 18.47 0.74 -13.87
CA GLY A 262 17.32 1.61 -14.13
C GLY A 262 16.74 1.47 -15.53
N ARG A 263 17.19 0.49 -16.32
CA ARG A 263 16.72 0.31 -17.70
C ARG A 263 15.34 -0.31 -17.74
N ILE A 264 14.51 0.17 -18.66
CA ILE A 264 13.25 -0.49 -18.99
C ILE A 264 13.56 -1.80 -19.70
N VAL A 265 13.00 -2.90 -19.17
CA VAL A 265 13.22 -4.26 -19.72
C VAL A 265 12.07 -4.74 -20.60
N LYS A 266 10.84 -4.35 -20.26
CA LYS A 266 9.63 -4.78 -20.95
C LYS A 266 8.47 -3.89 -20.58
N THR A 267 7.78 -3.37 -21.58
CA THR A 267 6.56 -2.57 -21.39
C THR A 267 5.34 -3.33 -21.91
N LEU A 268 4.27 -3.28 -21.14
CA LEU A 268 2.98 -3.88 -21.44
C LEU A 268 1.90 -2.81 -21.44
N VAL A 269 0.88 -2.96 -22.27
CA VAL A 269 -0.36 -2.19 -22.20
C VAL A 269 -1.55 -3.10 -21.87
N ARG A 270 -2.47 -2.60 -21.04
CA ARG A 270 -3.72 -3.25 -20.69
C ARG A 270 -4.75 -3.05 -21.81
N THR A 271 -5.27 -4.13 -22.37
CA THR A 271 -6.26 -4.07 -23.46
C THR A 271 -7.69 -4.03 -22.94
N GLU A 272 -8.65 -3.69 -23.82
CA GLU A 272 -10.09 -3.71 -23.53
C GLU A 272 -10.63 -5.09 -23.13
N THR A 273 -9.93 -6.16 -23.55
CA THR A 273 -10.27 -7.55 -23.20
C THR A 273 -9.74 -7.97 -21.83
N GLY A 274 -9.04 -7.07 -21.12
CA GLY A 274 -8.38 -7.36 -19.84
C GLY A 274 -7.05 -8.11 -19.98
N SER A 275 -6.60 -8.38 -21.20
CA SER A 275 -5.29 -8.99 -21.49
C SER A 275 -4.19 -7.94 -21.47
N THR A 276 -2.94 -8.38 -21.55
CA THR A 276 -1.77 -7.49 -21.64
C THR A 276 -0.99 -7.83 -22.90
N VAL A 277 -0.52 -6.81 -23.63
CA VAL A 277 0.27 -6.98 -24.85
C VAL A 277 1.55 -6.15 -24.74
N PRO A 278 2.69 -6.65 -25.26
CA PRO A 278 3.93 -5.88 -25.27
C PRO A 278 3.82 -4.68 -26.22
N ILE A 279 4.46 -3.58 -25.84
CA ILE A 279 4.60 -2.39 -26.65
C ILE A 279 6.02 -1.84 -26.52
N ASP A 280 6.51 -1.24 -27.59
CA ASP A 280 7.86 -0.66 -27.64
C ASP A 280 7.83 0.85 -27.42
N ALA A 281 6.72 1.52 -27.76
CA ALA A 281 6.57 2.96 -27.61
C ALA A 281 5.21 3.34 -27.01
N HIS A 282 5.17 4.49 -26.34
CA HIS A 282 3.95 5.03 -25.76
C HIS A 282 2.92 5.36 -26.86
N PRO A 283 1.69 4.83 -26.81
CA PRO A 283 0.72 4.92 -27.92
C PRO A 283 0.34 6.35 -28.34
N VAL A 284 0.40 7.32 -27.42
CA VAL A 284 0.02 8.72 -27.68
C VAL A 284 1.22 9.62 -27.95
N THR A 285 2.21 9.68 -27.06
CA THR A 285 3.39 10.54 -27.19
C THR A 285 4.43 10.02 -28.19
N GLY A 286 4.40 8.73 -28.52
CA GLY A 286 5.41 8.08 -29.36
C GLY A 286 6.76 7.88 -28.68
N ALA A 287 6.86 8.11 -27.37
CA ALA A 287 8.10 7.91 -26.62
C ALA A 287 8.54 6.45 -26.68
N ASP A 288 9.76 6.20 -27.14
CA ASP A 288 10.35 4.87 -27.21
C ASP A 288 10.79 4.41 -25.82
N PHE A 289 10.36 3.22 -25.42
CA PHE A 289 10.74 2.60 -24.16
C PHE A 289 11.97 1.72 -24.29
N ASN A 290 12.36 1.34 -25.52
CA ASN A 290 13.55 0.52 -25.73
C ASN A 290 14.79 1.24 -25.24
N ASP A 291 15.63 0.52 -24.49
CA ASP A 291 16.91 1.01 -23.98
C ASP A 291 16.86 2.25 -23.08
N MET A 292 15.66 2.71 -22.74
CA MET A 292 15.42 3.86 -21.87
C MET A 292 15.86 3.54 -20.44
N VAL A 293 16.56 4.49 -19.81
CA VAL A 293 16.80 4.49 -18.36
C VAL A 293 15.75 5.37 -17.72
N PHE A 294 15.10 4.89 -16.66
CA PHE A 294 14.14 5.67 -15.90
C PHE A 294 14.82 6.94 -15.32
N PRO A 295 14.26 8.15 -15.52
CA PRO A 295 14.86 9.38 -15.04
C PRO A 295 15.16 9.36 -13.53
N MET A 296 16.32 9.89 -13.13
CA MET A 296 16.74 9.99 -11.72
C MET A 296 16.69 8.66 -10.94
N TRP A 297 16.91 7.52 -11.62
CA TRP A 297 16.79 6.19 -11.02
C TRP A 297 17.59 6.00 -9.72
N ASP A 298 18.85 6.45 -9.69
CA ASP A 298 19.68 6.33 -8.49
C ASP A 298 19.08 7.09 -7.29
N GLN A 299 18.48 8.26 -7.53
CA GLN A 299 17.82 9.02 -6.48
C GLN A 299 16.52 8.36 -6.03
N MET A 300 15.74 7.79 -6.96
CA MET A 300 14.56 6.96 -6.62
C MET A 300 14.96 5.80 -5.70
N ARG A 301 16.02 5.05 -6.06
CA ARG A 301 16.56 3.95 -5.25
C ARG A 301 17.01 4.43 -3.88
N SER A 302 17.81 5.50 -3.82
CA SER A 302 18.32 6.03 -2.55
C SER A 302 17.19 6.48 -1.62
N THR A 303 16.16 7.16 -2.14
CA THR A 303 14.99 7.59 -1.36
C THR A 303 14.22 6.40 -0.78
N VAL A 304 13.98 5.36 -1.57
CA VAL A 304 13.29 4.15 -1.09
C VAL A 304 14.10 3.42 -0.03
N LEU A 305 15.40 3.22 -0.27
CA LEU A 305 16.23 2.49 0.69
C LEU A 305 16.41 3.26 2.00
N ALA A 306 16.47 4.60 1.95
CA ALA A 306 16.45 5.43 3.15
C ALA A 306 15.16 5.27 3.96
N ALA A 307 14.02 5.01 3.32
CA ALA A 307 12.77 4.68 4.02
C ALA A 307 12.75 3.24 4.53
N ALA A 308 13.13 2.28 3.69
CA ALA A 308 12.95 0.86 3.91
C ALA A 308 13.75 0.32 5.10
N VAL A 309 14.93 0.87 5.38
CA VAL A 309 15.77 0.47 6.52
C VAL A 309 15.15 0.81 7.88
N ASN A 310 14.19 1.74 7.91
CA ASN A 310 13.56 2.20 9.15
C ASN A 310 12.36 1.34 9.58
N LEU A 311 12.05 0.25 8.86
CA LEU A 311 10.89 -0.60 9.12
C LEU A 311 11.28 -1.94 9.78
N PRO A 312 11.47 -1.98 11.11
CA PRO A 312 11.84 -3.21 11.81
C PRO A 312 10.84 -4.35 11.58
N ASN A 313 11.36 -5.56 11.32
CA ASN A 313 10.57 -6.75 10.99
C ASN A 313 9.71 -6.64 9.72
N CYS A 314 10.01 -5.69 8.82
CA CYS A 314 9.38 -5.54 7.51
C CYS A 314 10.29 -6.12 6.41
N HIS A 315 10.24 -7.44 6.21
CA HIS A 315 11.22 -8.13 5.37
C HIS A 315 10.95 -8.04 3.87
N PHE A 316 9.71 -7.79 3.49
CA PHE A 316 9.31 -7.60 2.09
C PHE A 316 8.35 -6.43 2.01
N GLN A 317 8.74 -5.42 1.23
CA GLN A 317 8.10 -4.11 1.23
C GLN A 317 7.79 -3.71 -0.20
N GLY A 318 6.58 -3.20 -0.46
CA GLY A 318 6.21 -2.62 -1.75
C GLY A 318 6.02 -1.13 -1.65
N TRP A 319 6.97 -0.36 -2.17
CA TRP A 319 6.91 1.10 -2.14
C TRP A 319 6.36 1.64 -3.45
N ASP A 320 5.32 2.46 -3.41
CA ASP A 320 4.91 3.28 -4.55
C ASP A 320 5.57 4.64 -4.45
N VAL A 321 6.36 4.99 -5.47
CA VAL A 321 7.19 6.21 -5.49
C VAL A 321 6.93 6.98 -6.76
N ALA A 322 6.60 8.26 -6.65
CA ALA A 322 6.42 9.14 -7.79
C ALA A 322 7.68 9.98 -8.02
N LEU A 323 8.10 10.11 -9.29
CA LEU A 323 9.09 11.13 -9.65
C LEU A 323 8.37 12.43 -10.00
N THR A 324 8.49 13.41 -9.12
CA THR A 324 7.76 14.68 -9.19
C THR A 324 8.68 15.83 -9.62
N ASP A 325 8.08 17.00 -9.86
CA ASP A 325 8.78 18.28 -10.03
C ASP A 325 9.71 18.65 -8.86
N ARG A 326 9.54 18.01 -7.70
CA ARG A 326 10.37 18.16 -6.50
C ARG A 326 11.31 16.97 -6.24
N GLY A 327 11.44 16.06 -7.22
CA GLY A 327 12.19 14.80 -7.09
C GLY A 327 11.34 13.61 -6.62
N PRO A 328 11.97 12.52 -6.17
CA PRO A 328 11.27 11.32 -5.70
C PRO A 328 10.40 11.60 -4.47
N VAL A 329 9.15 11.14 -4.48
CA VAL A 329 8.20 11.26 -3.36
C VAL A 329 7.62 9.88 -3.04
N LEU A 330 7.69 9.50 -1.76
CA LEU A 330 7.12 8.25 -1.25
C LEU A 330 5.60 8.42 -1.12
N VAL A 331 4.84 7.69 -1.92
CA VAL A 331 3.38 7.86 -2.02
C VAL A 331 2.66 6.87 -1.09
N GLU A 332 2.96 5.58 -1.22
CA GLU A 332 2.32 4.50 -0.47
C GLU A 332 3.31 3.36 -0.16
N LEU A 333 2.94 2.54 0.84
CA LEU A 333 3.68 1.34 1.25
C LEU A 333 2.72 0.17 1.39
N GLU A 334 3.08 -0.97 0.84
CA GLU A 334 2.52 -2.29 1.13
C GLU A 334 3.53 -3.03 2.00
N GLY A 335 3.29 -3.05 3.32
CA GLY A 335 4.23 -3.57 4.32
C GLY A 335 4.47 -5.09 4.30
N ASP A 336 3.77 -5.80 3.43
CA ASP A 336 3.93 -7.22 3.10
C ASP A 336 4.24 -7.44 1.61
N GLY A 337 4.57 -6.37 0.88
CA GLY A 337 4.78 -6.35 -0.56
C GLY A 337 3.50 -6.39 -1.40
N GLY A 338 2.34 -6.64 -0.79
CA GLY A 338 1.03 -6.74 -1.42
C GLY A 338 0.98 -7.55 -2.72
N ASN A 339 0.28 -7.06 -3.75
CA ASN A 339 -0.05 -7.90 -4.91
C ASN A 339 1.14 -8.05 -5.88
N PRO A 340 1.62 -9.29 -6.15
CA PRO A 340 2.81 -9.54 -6.94
C PRO A 340 2.59 -9.50 -8.47
N ILE A 341 1.36 -9.30 -8.97
CA ILE A 341 1.05 -9.50 -10.40
C ILE A 341 1.88 -8.57 -11.29
N MET A 342 2.00 -7.30 -10.93
CA MET A 342 2.60 -6.28 -11.79
C MET A 342 4.08 -6.61 -12.07
N GLU A 343 4.84 -6.90 -11.02
CA GLU A 343 6.28 -7.16 -11.07
C GLU A 343 6.62 -8.54 -11.64
N GLN A 344 5.63 -9.42 -11.81
CA GLN A 344 5.81 -10.71 -12.47
C GLN A 344 5.40 -10.68 -13.95
N LEU A 345 4.52 -9.77 -14.36
CA LEU A 345 4.10 -9.61 -15.76
C LEU A 345 5.23 -9.04 -16.65
N CYS A 346 5.98 -8.10 -16.09
CA CYS A 346 7.03 -7.37 -16.81
C CYS A 346 8.39 -8.09 -16.82
N PHE A 347 8.49 -9.28 -16.26
CA PHE A 347 9.75 -10.02 -16.15
C PHE A 347 9.58 -11.47 -16.61
N GLU A 348 10.70 -12.09 -16.99
CA GLU A 348 10.75 -13.50 -17.40
C GLU A 348 10.93 -14.45 -16.18
N SER A 349 10.65 -13.94 -14.98
CA SER A 349 10.71 -14.68 -13.71
C SER A 349 9.75 -14.07 -12.69
N GLY A 350 9.27 -14.90 -11.77
CA GLY A 350 8.47 -14.49 -10.63
C GLY A 350 9.29 -14.09 -9.40
N LEU A 351 8.62 -13.97 -8.25
CA LEU A 351 9.23 -13.47 -7.00
C LEU A 351 9.91 -14.55 -6.13
N LEU A 352 9.63 -15.84 -6.32
CA LEU A 352 10.20 -16.95 -5.53
C LEU A 352 11.65 -17.27 -5.93
N THR A 353 12.49 -16.25 -5.90
CA THR A 353 13.95 -16.35 -6.02
C THR A 353 14.56 -16.94 -4.75
N GLU A 354 15.84 -17.32 -4.81
CA GLU A 354 16.54 -17.88 -3.64
C GLU A 354 16.55 -16.93 -2.44
N ARG A 355 16.76 -15.63 -2.66
CA ARG A 355 16.74 -14.65 -1.55
C ARG A 355 15.35 -14.54 -0.93
N TYR A 356 14.30 -14.39 -1.74
CA TYR A 356 12.94 -14.35 -1.23
C TYR A 356 12.57 -15.63 -0.44
N LYS A 357 12.94 -16.81 -0.97
CA LYS A 357 12.73 -18.09 -0.27
C LYS A 357 13.47 -18.16 1.07
N ARG A 358 14.70 -17.65 1.17
CA ARG A 358 15.44 -17.58 2.45
C ARG A 358 14.67 -16.79 3.49
N VAL A 359 14.14 -15.62 3.12
CA VAL A 359 13.34 -14.78 4.00
C VAL A 359 12.06 -15.49 4.45
N VAL A 360 11.35 -16.16 3.52
CA VAL A 360 10.16 -16.96 3.84
C VAL A 360 10.49 -18.09 4.82
N GLN A 361 11.58 -18.82 4.59
CA GLN A 361 12.01 -19.92 5.46
C GLN A 361 12.39 -19.41 6.86
N TRP A 362 13.09 -18.27 6.93
CA TRP A 362 13.42 -17.63 8.20
C TRP A 362 12.15 -17.23 8.97
N ALA A 363 11.19 -16.58 8.29
CA ALA A 363 9.95 -16.13 8.90
C ALA A 363 9.11 -17.30 9.43
N GLN A 364 9.07 -18.41 8.68
CA GLN A 364 8.38 -19.63 9.12
C GLN A 364 9.04 -20.25 10.34
N LYS A 365 10.37 -20.41 10.34
CA LYS A 365 11.13 -20.94 11.50
C LYS A 365 10.91 -20.08 12.75
N LYS A 366 10.90 -18.75 12.60
CA LYS A 366 10.64 -17.83 13.72
C LYS A 366 9.25 -18.06 14.32
N LYS A 367 8.21 -18.16 13.49
CA LYS A 367 6.84 -18.47 13.94
C LYS A 367 6.75 -19.83 14.63
N ASP A 368 7.38 -20.86 14.09
CA ASP A 368 7.36 -22.22 14.66
C ASP A 368 8.06 -22.25 16.04
N ASN A 369 9.16 -21.51 16.18
CA ASN A 369 9.87 -21.35 17.45
C ASN A 369 9.03 -20.61 18.50
N GLU A 370 8.41 -19.49 18.14
CA GLU A 370 7.52 -18.72 19.02
C GLU A 370 6.33 -19.58 19.50
N GLN A 371 5.69 -20.33 18.60
CA GLN A 371 4.61 -21.26 18.96
C GLN A 371 5.09 -22.39 19.88
N SER A 372 6.28 -22.90 19.65
CA SER A 372 6.88 -23.95 20.50
C SER A 372 7.18 -23.43 21.91
N GLN A 373 7.70 -22.21 22.02
CA GLN A 373 7.94 -21.53 23.31
C GLN A 373 6.62 -21.27 24.06
N LEU A 374 5.59 -20.76 23.39
CA LEU A 374 4.25 -20.56 23.98
C LEU A 374 3.66 -21.88 24.50
N ARG A 375 3.76 -22.97 23.73
CA ARG A 375 3.31 -24.31 24.17
C ARG A 375 4.08 -24.79 25.40
N ALA A 376 5.39 -24.55 25.45
CA ALA A 376 6.22 -24.91 26.61
C ALA A 376 5.84 -24.10 27.86
N GLN A 377 5.62 -22.78 27.72
CA GLN A 377 5.16 -21.91 28.79
C GLN A 377 3.78 -22.33 29.33
N ASN A 378 2.81 -22.59 28.45
CA ASN A 378 1.48 -23.06 28.84
C ASN A 378 1.53 -24.40 29.59
N ARG A 379 2.39 -25.34 29.15
CA ARG A 379 2.61 -26.61 29.86
C ARG A 379 3.22 -26.39 31.23
N SER A 380 4.18 -25.48 31.36
CA SER A 380 4.79 -25.13 32.65
C SER A 380 3.78 -24.48 33.59
N GLN A 381 2.96 -23.56 33.09
CA GLN A 381 1.93 -22.89 33.87
C GLN A 381 0.87 -23.87 34.36
N MET A 382 0.39 -24.77 33.50
CA MET A 382 -0.53 -25.84 33.89
C MET A 382 0.06 -26.75 34.97
N LYS A 383 1.33 -27.14 34.85
CA LYS A 383 2.02 -27.94 35.89
C LYS A 383 2.07 -27.20 37.23
N ASN A 384 2.38 -25.90 37.21
CA ASN A 384 2.45 -25.09 38.42
C ASN A 384 1.06 -24.89 39.05
N SER A 385 0.02 -24.66 38.25
CA SER A 385 -1.38 -24.56 38.74
C SER A 385 -1.88 -25.88 39.33
N LEU A 386 -1.56 -27.02 38.71
CA LEU A 386 -1.88 -28.35 39.25
C LEU A 386 -1.11 -28.64 40.55
N ALA A 387 0.17 -28.27 40.62
CA ALA A 387 0.96 -28.41 41.85
C ALA A 387 0.39 -27.54 42.99
N ALA A 388 -0.07 -26.32 42.69
CA ALA A 388 -0.72 -25.45 43.67
C ALA A 388 -2.06 -26.03 44.20
N LEU A 389 -2.83 -26.72 43.36
CA LEU A 389 -4.05 -27.42 43.79
C LEU A 389 -3.77 -28.60 44.72
N VAL A 390 -2.62 -29.26 44.58
CA VAL A 390 -2.20 -30.39 45.43
C VAL A 390 -1.68 -29.91 46.81
N ILE A 391 -1.28 -28.65 46.96
CA ILE A 391 -0.73 -28.08 48.22
C ILE A 391 -1.81 -27.33 49.04
N THR A 392 -3.07 -27.81 49.05
CA THR A 392 -4.08 -27.25 49.97
C THR A 392 -4.46 -28.26 51.06
N PRO A 393 -3.85 -28.24 52.26
CA PRO A 393 -4.40 -28.93 53.42
C PRO A 393 -5.51 -28.07 54.04
N GLN A 394 -6.69 -28.66 54.21
CA GLN A 394 -7.70 -28.18 55.14
C GLN A 394 -7.17 -28.26 56.57
N THR A 395 -7.26 -27.16 57.33
CA THR A 395 -7.55 -27.18 58.76
C THR A 395 -8.27 -25.90 59.19
N ASN A 396 -9.61 -25.91 59.08
CA ASN A 396 -10.45 -25.04 59.93
C ASN A 396 -10.85 -25.85 61.17
N ALA A 397 -10.25 -25.54 62.31
CA ALA A 397 -10.75 -25.96 63.61
C ALA A 397 -11.81 -24.96 64.09
N LYS A 398 -13.02 -25.49 64.29
CA LYS A 398 -14.26 -24.87 64.74
C LYS A 398 -14.12 -23.83 65.87
N LYS A 399 -14.90 -22.74 65.77
CA LYS A 399 -15.61 -22.12 66.91
C LYS A 399 -16.72 -21.18 66.43
N GLY A 400 -17.91 -21.31 67.01
CA GLY A 400 -18.93 -20.26 67.05
C GLY A 400 -20.24 -20.61 66.37
N ASP A 401 -21.22 -21.06 67.16
CA ASP A 401 -22.61 -21.25 66.80
C ASP A 401 -23.39 -19.92 66.70
N ALA A 402 -24.40 -19.95 65.83
CA ALA A 402 -25.76 -19.38 65.94
C ALA A 402 -26.06 -17.87 65.75
N GLU A 403 -27.28 -17.69 65.19
CA GLU A 403 -28.17 -16.51 65.18
C GLU A 403 -27.93 -15.43 64.10
N THR A 404 -28.68 -15.38 62.98
CA THR A 404 -30.10 -14.97 62.71
C THR A 404 -30.24 -13.53 62.20
N VAL A 405 -30.87 -13.42 61.02
CA VAL A 405 -31.95 -12.47 60.65
C VAL A 405 -31.59 -11.09 60.04
N GLU A 406 -32.06 -10.95 58.79
CA GLU A 406 -32.68 -9.80 58.10
C GLU A 406 -31.95 -8.49 57.71
N ASN A 407 -32.09 -8.25 56.39
CA ASN A 407 -32.55 -7.05 55.67
C ASN A 407 -31.76 -5.74 55.54
N SER A 408 -31.86 -5.28 54.28
CA SER A 408 -32.03 -3.92 53.76
C SER A 408 -30.85 -2.95 53.74
N ALA A 409 -30.44 -2.66 52.51
CA ALA A 409 -30.45 -1.35 51.85
C ALA A 409 -29.69 -0.17 52.48
N ASP A 410 -28.75 0.31 51.65
CA ASP A 410 -28.64 1.69 51.16
C ASP A 410 -27.53 2.62 51.71
N SER A 411 -26.91 3.27 50.72
CA SER A 411 -26.24 4.57 50.72
C SER A 411 -24.86 4.81 51.39
N ALA A 412 -23.91 5.09 50.48
CA ALA A 412 -23.11 6.33 50.37
C ALA A 412 -21.80 6.56 51.17
N ASN A 413 -20.76 6.82 50.36
CA ASN A 413 -19.70 7.84 50.46
C ASN A 413 -18.61 7.79 51.54
N HIS A 414 -17.34 7.66 51.07
CA HIS A 414 -16.24 8.62 51.29
C HIS A 414 -15.04 8.22 50.37
N VAL A 415 -14.73 8.98 49.30
CA VAL A 415 -13.72 10.07 49.16
C VAL A 415 -12.26 9.68 49.43
N SER A 416 -11.39 9.93 48.41
CA SER A 416 -9.98 10.42 48.46
C SER A 416 -9.07 9.63 47.50
N ALA A 417 -8.11 10.17 46.76
CA ALA A 417 -7.76 11.48 46.22
C ALA A 417 -6.64 11.24 45.19
N ALA A 418 -6.47 12.20 44.29
CA ALA A 418 -5.55 12.20 43.17
C ALA A 418 -4.06 12.35 43.57
N VAL A 419 -3.15 11.88 42.70
CA VAL A 419 -1.77 12.38 42.64
C VAL A 419 -1.48 12.77 41.19
N THR A 420 -1.40 14.07 40.96
CA THR A 420 -0.85 14.73 39.77
C THR A 420 0.62 15.09 40.05
N ALA A 421 1.51 14.77 39.11
CA ALA A 421 2.90 15.25 39.12
C ALA A 421 3.08 16.27 37.98
N PRO A 422 3.72 17.44 38.22
CA PRO A 422 3.95 18.43 37.18
C PRO A 422 5.23 18.13 36.37
N VAL A 423 5.14 18.26 35.05
CA VAL A 423 6.27 18.24 34.11
C VAL A 423 6.69 19.68 33.81
N SER A 424 7.96 20.01 34.03
CA SER A 424 8.56 21.31 33.69
C SER A 424 8.81 21.45 32.18
N PRO A 425 8.69 22.66 31.60
CA PRO A 425 8.94 22.89 30.17
C PRO A 425 10.44 22.97 29.84
N LEU A 426 10.82 22.33 28.73
CA LEU A 426 12.15 22.36 28.12
C LEU A 426 12.39 23.73 27.44
N ALA A 427 13.56 24.33 27.67
CA ALA A 427 14.00 25.59 27.08
C ALA A 427 14.34 25.45 25.59
N THR A 428 13.97 26.47 24.79
CA THR A 428 14.37 26.66 23.39
C THR A 428 15.81 27.18 23.30
N PRO A 429 16.64 26.69 22.36
CA PRO A 429 17.93 27.31 22.09
C PRO A 429 17.79 28.53 21.16
N GLU A 430 18.50 29.59 21.52
CA GLU A 430 18.58 30.89 20.85
C GLU A 430 19.23 30.81 19.45
N SER A 431 18.74 31.68 18.58
CA SER A 431 19.31 32.00 17.27
C SER A 431 20.65 32.74 17.40
N SER A 432 21.73 32.15 16.91
CA SER A 432 22.99 32.86 16.66
C SER A 432 22.95 33.54 15.29
N SER A 433 22.97 34.87 15.32
CA SER A 433 23.32 35.73 14.21
C SER A 433 24.80 35.61 13.86
N VAL A 434 25.13 35.51 12.57
CA VAL A 434 26.49 35.76 12.06
C VAL A 434 26.36 36.76 10.91
N ASN A 435 26.84 37.97 11.17
CA ASN A 435 27.30 38.90 10.14
C ASN A 435 28.72 38.48 9.74
N SER A 436 28.95 38.29 8.44
CA SER A 436 30.14 38.69 7.65
C SER A 436 29.94 38.26 6.20
#